data_AF-A0A7V2ZKK7-F1
#
_entry.id   AF-A0A7V2ZKK7-F1
#
_cell.length_a   1.000
_cell.length_b   1.000
_cell.length_c   1.000
_cell.angle_alpha   90.00
_cell.angle_beta   90.00
_cell.angle_gamma   90.00
#
_symmetry.space_group_name_H-M   'P 1'
#
loop_
_entity.id
_entity.type
_entity.pdbx_description
1 polymer ?
#
loop_
_entity_poly.entity_id
_entity_poly.type
_entity_poly.pdbx_seq_one_letter_code
_entity_poly.pdbx_strand_id
1 'polypeptide(L)'
;MKELIEIIKYRFIWVNILLVILSSALMFEYKVFSLMTFVLVINLYDILGYHFTLIRRSTQLPEKVIIKAYRIHQLIFEVLVAVLLGLLIGWTYSISCGILKWFGTQDILYYLFLKKELPKKFTWMKWTPFGMIKGDLSKFEVIFQVVIGIILALMVIIL
;
A
#
# COMPACT_ATOMS: atom_id res chain seq x y z
N MET A 1 17.63 19.22 -2.86
CA MET A 1 16.99 19.91 -4.02
C MET A 1 16.79 19.02 -5.23
N LYS A 2 17.82 18.33 -5.77
CA LYS A 2 17.66 17.46 -6.96
C LYS A 2 16.55 16.40 -6.82
N GLU A 3 16.44 15.76 -5.65
CA GLU A 3 15.41 14.75 -5.38
C GLU A 3 13.98 15.30 -5.34
N LEU A 4 13.80 16.48 -4.72
CA LEU A 4 12.50 17.16 -4.69
C LEU A 4 12.03 17.44 -6.12
N ILE A 5 12.94 17.90 -6.99
CA ILE A 5 12.68 18.14 -8.41
C ILE A 5 12.30 16.84 -9.13
N GLU A 6 12.91 15.70 -8.79
CA GLU A 6 12.58 14.41 -9.39
C GLU A 6 11.24 13.84 -8.91
N ILE A 7 10.90 13.98 -7.63
CA ILE A 7 9.57 13.65 -7.10
C ILE A 7 8.51 14.50 -7.80
N ILE A 8 8.76 15.81 -7.93
CA ILE A 8 7.88 16.75 -8.64
C ILE A 8 7.71 16.34 -10.11
N LYS A 9 8.73 15.80 -10.77
CA LYS A 9 8.64 15.31 -12.15
C LYS A 9 7.82 14.02 -12.29
N TYR A 10 7.60 13.27 -11.20
CA TYR A 10 6.87 12.01 -11.25
C TYR A 10 5.36 12.24 -11.24
N ARG A 11 4.77 12.39 -12.43
CA ARG A 11 3.35 12.69 -12.63
C ARG A 11 2.37 11.81 -11.83
N PHE A 12 2.68 10.52 -11.69
CA PHE A 12 1.77 9.58 -11.02
C PHE A 12 1.79 9.69 -9.49
N ILE A 13 2.82 10.30 -8.90
CA ILE A 13 2.79 10.65 -7.47
C ILE A 13 1.75 11.72 -7.23
N TRP A 14 1.67 12.73 -8.11
CA TRP A 14 0.64 13.76 -8.02
C TRP A 14 -0.76 13.21 -8.21
N VAL A 15 -0.93 12.22 -9.09
CA VAL A 15 -2.20 11.49 -9.22
C VAL A 15 -2.52 10.76 -7.91
N ASN A 16 -1.55 10.08 -7.30
CA ASN A 16 -1.75 9.43 -6.00
C ASN A 16 -2.17 10.44 -4.92
N ILE A 17 -1.45 11.56 -4.79
CA ILE A 17 -1.75 12.65 -3.84
C ILE A 17 -3.15 13.20 -4.08
N LEU A 18 -3.51 13.51 -5.33
CA LEU A 18 -4.84 14.00 -5.67
C LEU A 18 -5.92 12.98 -5.26
N LEU A 19 -5.71 11.70 -5.56
CA LEU A 19 -6.64 10.65 -5.19
C LEU A 19 -6.75 10.48 -3.67
N VAL A 20 -5.65 10.63 -2.92
CA VAL A 20 -5.66 10.65 -1.43
C VAL A 20 -6.53 11.80 -0.93
N ILE A 21 -6.35 13.01 -1.45
CA ILE A 21 -7.12 14.19 -1.02
C ILE A 21 -8.62 13.97 -1.32
N LEU A 22 -8.94 13.54 -2.55
CA LEU A 22 -10.32 13.29 -2.96
C LEU A 22 -10.97 12.19 -2.12
N SER A 23 -10.31 11.05 -1.93
CA SER A 23 -10.89 9.95 -1.14
C SER A 23 -11.00 10.31 0.34
N SER A 24 -10.06 11.09 0.88
CA SER A 24 -10.10 11.55 2.28
C SER A 24 -11.23 12.53 2.54
N ALA A 25 -11.57 13.37 1.55
CA ALA A 25 -12.75 14.23 1.64
C ALA A 25 -14.05 13.41 1.51
N LEU A 26 -14.11 12.52 0.52
CA LEU A 26 -15.31 11.73 0.22
C LEU A 26 -15.62 10.68 1.29
N MET A 27 -14.65 10.21 2.08
CA MET A 27 -14.89 9.16 3.09
C MET A 27 -15.83 9.58 4.22
N PHE A 28 -16.02 10.88 4.45
CA PHE A 28 -16.96 11.36 5.47
C PHE A 28 -18.42 11.26 5.01
N GLU A 29 -18.68 11.41 3.71
CA GLU A 29 -20.01 11.22 3.12
C GLU A 29 -20.25 9.74 2.74
N TYR A 30 -19.25 9.11 2.14
CA TYR A 30 -19.29 7.74 1.67
C TYR A 30 -18.15 6.94 2.28
N LYS A 31 -18.42 6.34 3.44
CA LYS A 31 -17.43 5.64 4.28
C LYS A 31 -16.57 4.61 3.55
N VAL A 32 -17.06 4.01 2.47
CA VAL A 32 -16.29 3.07 1.63
C VAL A 32 -15.00 3.69 1.04
N PHE A 33 -14.95 5.01 0.82
CA PHE A 33 -13.71 5.66 0.36
C PHE A 33 -12.60 5.62 1.41
N SER A 34 -12.86 5.29 2.67
CA SER A 34 -11.82 5.06 3.67
C SER A 34 -10.86 3.93 3.25
N LEU A 35 -11.35 2.91 2.54
CA LEU A 35 -10.53 1.82 1.99
C LEU A 35 -9.54 2.36 0.94
N MET A 36 -10.04 3.20 0.04
CA MET A 36 -9.22 3.85 -0.98
C MET A 36 -8.21 4.80 -0.34
N THR A 37 -8.64 5.64 0.61
CA THR A 37 -7.78 6.53 1.39
C THR A 37 -6.65 5.76 2.06
N PHE A 38 -7.00 4.68 2.79
CA PHE A 38 -6.02 3.84 3.46
C PHE A 38 -4.96 3.35 2.50
N VAL A 39 -5.37 2.62 1.44
CA VAL A 39 -4.42 1.98 0.51
C VAL A 39 -3.58 3.02 -0.23
N LEU A 40 -4.14 4.18 -0.60
CA LEU A 40 -3.39 5.23 -1.27
C LEU A 40 -2.38 5.91 -0.34
N VAL A 41 -2.75 6.19 0.91
CA VAL A 41 -1.85 6.81 1.91
C VAL A 41 -0.67 5.90 2.21
N ILE A 42 -0.91 4.60 2.45
CA ILE A 42 0.19 3.65 2.71
C ILE A 42 1.03 3.41 1.44
N ASN A 43 0.43 3.49 0.25
CA ASN A 43 1.18 3.45 -1.01
C ASN A 43 2.06 4.69 -1.20
N LEU A 44 1.58 5.87 -0.85
CA LEU A 44 2.36 7.10 -0.89
C LEU A 44 3.54 7.03 0.07
N TYR A 45 3.33 6.46 1.26
CA TYR A 45 4.40 6.18 2.21
C TYR A 45 5.47 5.27 1.59
N ASP A 46 5.07 4.19 0.91
CA ASP A 46 6.02 3.28 0.24
C ASP A 46 6.73 3.93 -0.95
N ILE A 47 6.06 4.77 -1.72
CA ILE A 47 6.73 5.51 -2.80
C ILE A 47 7.78 6.45 -2.22
N LEU A 48 7.43 7.30 -1.25
CA LEU A 48 8.35 8.30 -0.71
C LEU A 48 9.47 7.66 0.13
N GLY A 49 9.13 6.72 1.00
CA GLY A 49 10.06 6.05 1.89
C GLY A 49 10.89 4.98 1.18
N TYR A 50 10.25 3.98 0.60
CA TYR A 50 10.99 2.87 -0.02
C TYR A 50 11.63 3.25 -1.37
N HIS A 51 10.86 3.86 -2.29
CA HIS A 51 11.38 4.12 -3.64
C HIS A 51 12.39 5.27 -3.68
N PHE A 52 12.00 6.45 -3.20
CA PHE A 52 12.84 7.65 -3.30
C PHE A 52 13.93 7.72 -2.24
N THR A 53 13.67 7.23 -1.02
CA THR A 53 14.66 7.34 0.07
C THR A 53 15.63 6.16 0.12
N LEU A 54 15.17 4.92 -0.14
CA LEU A 54 16.02 3.73 0.04
C LEU A 54 16.61 3.19 -1.26
N ILE A 55 15.78 2.88 -2.25
CA ILE A 55 16.25 2.25 -3.49
C ILE A 55 17.06 3.23 -4.33
N ARG A 56 16.61 4.47 -4.48
CA ARG A 56 17.22 5.41 -5.43
C ARG A 56 18.48 6.10 -4.92
N ARG A 57 18.62 6.25 -3.59
CA ARG A 57 19.80 6.87 -2.97
C ARG A 57 21.02 5.96 -2.90
N SER A 58 20.82 4.65 -3.02
CA SER A 58 21.87 3.68 -2.80
C SER A 58 22.31 3.07 -4.14
N THR A 59 23.55 3.34 -4.55
CA THR A 59 24.21 2.65 -5.67
C THR A 59 24.60 1.21 -5.30
N GLN A 60 24.47 0.86 -4.02
CA GLN A 60 24.62 -0.47 -3.44
C GLN A 60 23.29 -0.85 -2.80
N LEU A 61 22.88 -2.13 -2.85
CA LEU A 61 21.66 -2.58 -2.19
C LEU A 61 21.64 -2.09 -0.72
N PRO A 62 20.58 -1.39 -0.27
CA PRO A 62 20.55 -0.84 1.07
C PRO A 62 20.73 -1.97 2.08
N GLU A 63 21.55 -1.73 3.10
CA GLU A 63 21.88 -2.75 4.11
C GLU A 63 20.60 -3.36 4.68
N LYS A 64 20.62 -4.68 4.94
CA LYS A 64 19.46 -5.43 5.46
C LYS A 64 18.86 -4.77 6.71
N VAL A 65 19.70 -4.10 7.52
CA VAL A 65 19.30 -3.35 8.72
C VAL A 65 18.39 -2.17 8.39
N ILE A 66 18.72 -1.39 7.36
CA ILE A 66 17.94 -0.23 6.92
C ILE A 66 16.58 -0.67 6.38
N ILE A 67 16.55 -1.74 5.59
CA ILE A 67 15.29 -2.33 5.09
C ILE A 67 14.42 -2.81 6.25
N LYS A 68 15.01 -3.46 7.26
CA LYS A 68 14.29 -3.92 8.45
C LYS A 68 13.69 -2.75 9.24
N ALA A 69 14.48 -1.70 9.49
CA ALA A 69 14.00 -0.49 10.17
C ALA A 69 12.84 0.14 9.41
N TYR A 70 12.98 0.27 8.08
CA TYR A 70 11.92 0.77 7.22
C TYR A 70 10.62 -0.03 7.34
N ARG A 71 10.68 -1.37 7.31
CA ARG A 71 9.49 -2.22 7.43
C ARG A 71 8.80 -2.06 8.79
N ILE A 72 9.56 -1.82 9.86
CA ILE A 72 8.99 -1.53 11.19
C ILE A 72 8.25 -0.18 11.15
N HIS A 73 8.87 0.86 10.62
CA HIS A 73 8.23 2.18 10.48
C HIS A 73 6.98 2.14 9.59
N GLN A 74 7.04 1.39 8.49
CA GLN A 74 5.90 1.15 7.60
C GLN A 74 4.75 0.47 8.36
N LEU A 75 5.01 -0.61 9.10
CA LEU A 75 3.97 -1.30 9.86
C LEU A 75 3.35 -0.39 10.93
N ILE A 76 4.16 0.38 11.65
CA ILE A 76 3.66 1.34 12.65
C ILE A 76 2.77 2.38 11.97
N PHE A 77 3.18 2.92 10.83
CA PHE A 77 2.39 3.89 10.08
C PHE A 77 1.05 3.28 9.61
N GLU A 78 1.07 2.08 9.06
CA GLU A 78 -0.13 1.34 8.62
C GLU A 78 -1.11 1.12 9.78
N VAL A 79 -0.62 0.68 10.95
CA VAL A 79 -1.44 0.49 12.15
C VAL A 79 -2.03 1.82 12.64
N LEU A 80 -1.24 2.89 12.66
CA LEU A 80 -1.73 4.21 13.09
C LEU A 80 -2.84 4.73 12.16
N VAL A 81 -2.69 4.60 10.84
CA VAL A 81 -3.73 4.99 9.89
C VAL A 81 -4.98 4.14 10.07
N ALA A 82 -4.83 2.81 10.26
CA ALA A 82 -5.97 1.92 10.50
C ALA A 82 -6.72 2.28 11.79
N VAL A 83 -6.01 2.54 12.90
CA VAL A 83 -6.62 2.97 14.16
C VAL A 83 -7.34 4.31 14.00
N LEU A 84 -6.72 5.28 13.31
CA LEU A 84 -7.34 6.57 13.05
C LEU A 84 -8.64 6.41 12.24
N LEU A 85 -8.65 5.58 11.20
CA LEU A 85 -9.87 5.28 10.44
C LEU A 85 -10.91 4.53 11.28
N GLY A 86 -10.47 3.66 12.20
CA GLY A 86 -11.36 2.97 13.14
C GLY A 86 -12.10 3.94 14.05
N LEU A 87 -11.40 4.96 14.54
CA LEU A 87 -11.98 6.00 15.40
C LEU A 87 -12.86 7.01 14.63
N LEU A 88 -12.48 7.39 13.40
CA LEU A 88 -13.18 8.43 12.64
C LEU A 88 -14.36 7.90 11.82
N ILE A 89 -14.23 6.71 11.22
CA ILE A 89 -15.19 6.19 10.23
C ILE A 89 -15.92 4.96 10.77
N GLY A 90 -15.23 4.13 11.55
CA GLY A 90 -15.75 2.95 12.23
C GLY A 90 -14.84 1.73 12.05
N TRP A 91 -14.82 0.86 13.06
CA TRP A 91 -13.95 -0.32 13.10
C TRP A 91 -14.19 -1.31 11.96
N THR A 92 -15.43 -1.46 11.47
CA THR A 92 -15.74 -2.32 10.31
C THR A 92 -14.95 -1.91 9.07
N TYR A 93 -14.85 -0.59 8.80
CA TYR A 93 -14.09 -0.06 7.68
C TYR A 93 -12.57 -0.19 7.91
N SER A 94 -12.11 0.02 9.15
CA SER A 94 -10.70 -0.18 9.53
C SER A 94 -10.24 -1.63 9.36
N ILE A 95 -11.04 -2.60 9.79
CA ILE A 95 -10.77 -4.03 9.59
C ILE A 95 -10.69 -4.34 8.08
N SER A 96 -11.61 -3.79 7.30
CA SER A 96 -11.62 -3.95 5.83
C SER A 96 -10.35 -3.37 5.19
N CYS A 97 -9.82 -2.25 5.69
CA CYS A 97 -8.52 -1.72 5.30
C CYS A 97 -7.38 -2.70 5.62
N GLY A 98 -7.41 -3.30 6.81
CA GLY A 98 -6.48 -4.36 7.22
C GLY A 98 -6.50 -5.56 6.27
N ILE A 99 -7.68 -5.98 5.81
CA ILE A 99 -7.84 -7.05 4.80
C ILE A 99 -7.17 -6.64 3.48
N LEU A 100 -7.43 -5.43 2.98
CA LEU A 100 -6.80 -4.96 1.74
C LEU A 100 -5.27 -4.95 1.82
N LYS A 101 -4.71 -4.55 2.98
CA LYS A 101 -3.27 -4.67 3.22
C LYS A 101 -2.85 -6.13 3.22
N TRP A 102 -3.54 -6.99 3.98
CA TRP A 102 -3.15 -8.38 4.15
C TRP A 102 -3.08 -9.17 2.84
N PHE A 103 -3.94 -8.82 1.88
CA PHE A 103 -3.97 -9.41 0.54
C PHE A 103 -3.07 -8.69 -0.48
N GLY A 104 -2.25 -7.72 -0.06
CA GLY A 104 -1.21 -7.13 -0.91
C GLY A 104 -1.70 -6.09 -1.92
N THR A 105 -2.85 -5.45 -1.68
CA THR A 105 -3.41 -4.44 -2.60
C THR A 105 -2.43 -3.28 -2.82
N GLN A 106 -1.74 -2.88 -1.75
CA GLN A 106 -0.74 -1.81 -1.78
C GLN A 106 0.48 -2.16 -2.65
N ASP A 107 0.92 -3.43 -2.69
CA ASP A 107 2.02 -3.85 -3.56
C ASP A 107 1.68 -3.64 -5.03
N ILE A 108 0.46 -4.00 -5.47
CA ILE A 108 0.05 -3.78 -6.87
C ILE A 108 -0.03 -2.29 -7.19
N LEU A 109 -0.59 -1.47 -6.30
CA LEU A 109 -0.63 -0.02 -6.50
C LEU A 109 0.77 0.60 -6.58
N TYR A 110 1.73 0.10 -5.82
CA TYR A 110 3.10 0.60 -5.86
C TYR A 110 3.71 0.50 -7.26
N TYR A 111 3.58 -0.65 -7.92
CA TYR A 111 4.05 -0.84 -9.30
C TYR A 111 3.25 -0.01 -10.30
N LEU A 112 1.94 0.08 -10.12
CA LEU A 112 1.06 0.86 -10.99
C LEU A 112 1.43 2.35 -10.99
N PHE A 113 1.53 2.96 -9.80
CA PHE A 113 1.86 4.38 -9.64
C PHE A 113 3.31 4.68 -10.03
N LEU A 114 4.23 3.73 -9.87
CA LEU A 114 5.60 3.89 -10.36
C LEU A 114 5.76 3.59 -11.85
N LYS A 115 4.69 3.16 -12.55
CA LYS A 115 4.77 2.68 -13.94
C LYS A 115 5.86 1.63 -14.16
N LYS A 116 6.01 0.72 -13.21
CA LYS A 116 6.95 -0.39 -13.28
C LYS A 116 6.22 -1.66 -13.65
N GLU A 117 6.88 -2.51 -14.42
CA GLU A 117 6.36 -3.85 -14.68
C GLU A 117 6.27 -4.63 -13.37
N LEU A 118 5.16 -5.37 -13.23
CA LEU A 118 5.03 -6.31 -12.12
C LEU A 118 6.13 -7.38 -12.27
N PRO A 119 6.85 -7.69 -11.18
CA PRO A 119 7.88 -8.71 -11.19
C PRO A 119 7.28 -10.07 -11.54
N LYS A 120 8.04 -10.91 -12.24
CA LYS A 120 7.61 -12.28 -12.59
C LYS A 120 7.36 -13.13 -11.33
N LYS A 121 8.13 -12.88 -10.27
CA LYS A 121 8.02 -13.51 -8.95
C LYS A 121 8.13 -12.47 -7.84
N PHE A 122 7.23 -12.55 -6.87
CA PHE A 122 7.20 -11.76 -5.64
C PHE A 122 7.75 -12.61 -4.49
N THR A 123 8.97 -12.31 -4.07
CA THR A 123 9.68 -13.06 -3.01
C THR A 123 9.47 -12.49 -1.61
N TRP A 124 8.85 -11.31 -1.51
CA TRP A 124 8.64 -10.57 -0.26
C TRP A 124 7.20 -10.64 0.27
N MET A 125 6.27 -11.25 -0.45
CA MET A 125 4.85 -11.33 -0.07
C MET A 125 4.51 -12.54 0.80
N LYS A 126 5.49 -13.13 1.50
CA LYS A 126 5.32 -14.34 2.33
C LYS A 126 4.38 -14.18 3.53
N TRP A 127 4.07 -12.94 3.90
CA TRP A 127 3.13 -12.57 4.96
C TRP A 127 1.67 -12.49 4.49
N THR A 128 1.43 -12.51 3.18
CA THR A 128 0.07 -12.57 2.61
C THR A 128 -0.48 -13.99 2.66
N PRO A 129 -1.81 -14.21 2.65
CA PRO A 129 -2.39 -15.55 2.76
C PRO A 129 -1.83 -16.55 1.72
N PHE A 130 -1.73 -16.14 0.45
CA PHE A 130 -1.15 -16.99 -0.60
C PHE A 130 0.35 -17.20 -0.39
N GLY A 131 1.07 -16.16 0.05
CA GLY A 131 2.50 -16.22 0.32
C GLY A 131 2.84 -17.12 1.51
N MET A 132 1.97 -17.21 2.52
CA MET A 132 2.14 -18.14 3.64
C MET A 132 2.04 -19.60 3.20
N ILE A 133 1.19 -19.89 2.20
CA ILE A 133 0.97 -21.24 1.68
C ILE A 133 2.07 -21.65 0.68
N LYS A 134 2.40 -20.77 -0.27
CA LYS A 134 3.29 -21.09 -1.41
C LYS A 134 4.71 -20.54 -1.28
N GLY A 135 4.93 -19.55 -0.43
CA GLY A 135 6.17 -18.78 -0.37
C GLY A 135 6.22 -17.74 -1.49
N ASP A 136 6.90 -18.05 -2.59
CA ASP A 136 7.10 -17.11 -3.70
C ASP A 136 5.90 -17.12 -4.66
N LEU A 137 5.37 -15.94 -4.98
CA LEU A 137 4.16 -15.79 -5.76
C LEU A 137 4.44 -15.27 -7.17
N SER A 138 3.71 -15.78 -8.17
CA SER A 138 3.69 -15.19 -9.51
C SER A 138 2.82 -13.94 -9.57
N LYS A 139 3.01 -13.09 -10.59
CA LYS A 139 2.16 -11.90 -10.78
C LYS A 139 0.65 -12.20 -10.81
N PHE A 140 0.26 -13.33 -11.40
CA PHE A 140 -1.16 -13.70 -11.51
C PHE A 140 -1.73 -14.10 -10.15
N GLU A 141 -0.94 -14.77 -9.32
CA GLU A 141 -1.34 -15.13 -7.95
C GLU A 141 -1.47 -13.88 -7.07
N VAL A 142 -0.58 -12.90 -7.25
CA VAL A 142 -0.71 -11.62 -6.54
C VAL A 142 -1.98 -10.88 -6.98
N ILE A 143 -2.26 -10.79 -8.28
CA ILE A 143 -3.50 -10.16 -8.76
C ILE A 143 -4.72 -10.90 -8.23
N PHE A 144 -4.73 -12.23 -8.29
CA PHE A 144 -5.83 -13.06 -7.81
C PHE A 144 -6.11 -12.86 -6.33
N GLN A 145 -5.08 -12.89 -5.47
CA GLN A 145 -5.28 -12.64 -4.04
C GLN A 145 -5.75 -11.21 -3.76
N VAL A 146 -5.28 -10.21 -4.51
CA VAL A 146 -5.75 -8.82 -4.35
C VAL A 146 -7.25 -8.72 -4.64
N VAL A 147 -7.72 -9.38 -5.71
CA VAL A 147 -9.15 -9.43 -6.04
C VAL A 147 -9.95 -10.09 -4.91
N ILE A 148 -9.47 -11.22 -4.36
CA ILE A 148 -10.09 -11.86 -3.19
C ILE A 148 -10.13 -10.91 -2.00
N GLY A 149 -9.03 -10.22 -1.70
CA GLY A 149 -8.95 -9.26 -0.61
C GLY A 149 -9.96 -8.13 -0.74
N ILE A 150 -10.16 -7.61 -1.95
CA ILE A 150 -11.19 -6.59 -2.23
C ILE A 150 -12.58 -7.14 -1.98
N ILE A 151 -12.90 -8.34 -2.48
CA ILE A 151 -14.21 -8.97 -2.28
C ILE A 151 -14.47 -9.17 -0.78
N LEU A 152 -13.52 -9.72 -0.04
CA LEU A 152 -13.64 -9.95 1.40
C LEU A 152 -13.81 -8.64 2.19
N ALA A 153 -13.03 -7.61 1.85
CA ALA A 153 -13.16 -6.29 2.46
C ALA A 153 -14.56 -5.69 2.24
N LEU A 154 -15.14 -5.84 1.04
CA LEU A 154 -16.49 -5.37 0.76
C LEU A 154 -17.55 -6.21 1.48
N MET A 155 -17.38 -7.53 1.58
CA MET A 155 -18.28 -8.39 2.34
C MET A 155 -18.35 -7.98 3.81
N VAL A 156 -17.21 -7.66 4.43
CA VAL A 156 -17.17 -7.18 5.83
C VAL A 156 -17.92 -5.86 6.03
N ILE A 157 -17.98 -4.99 5.01
CA ILE A 157 -18.73 -3.73 5.10
C ILE A 157 -20.24 -3.94 4.98
N ILE A 158 -20.66 -4.95 4.20
CA ILE A 158 -22.07 -5.23 3.90
C ILE A 158 -22.76 -6.03 5.02
N LEU A 159 -22.02 -6.94 5.66
CA LEU A 159 -22.49 -7.80 6.76
C LEU A 159 -22.53 -7.05 8.09
#